data_AF-A0A843BLC8-F1
#
_entry.id   AF-A0A843BLC8-F1
#
_cell.length_a   1.000
_cell.length_b   1.000
_cell.length_c   1.000
_cell.angle_alpha   90.00
_cell.angle_beta   90.00
_cell.angle_gamma   90.00
#
_symmetry.space_group_name_H-M   'P 1'
#
loop_
_entity.id
_entity.type
_entity.pdbx_description
1 polymer ?
#
loop_
_entity_poly.entity_id
_entity_poly.type
_entity_poly.pdbx_seq_one_letter_code
_entity_poly.pdbx_strand_id
1 'polypeptide(L)' 'MHQRLRRLITETGAFAHSPEKPFVLASGRTSPYYFDMRRLNAHPEGLHLAASAILER' A
#
# COMPACT_ATOMS: atom_id res chain seq x y z
N MET A 1 8.50 13.50 -3.31
CA MET A 1 8.20 12.11 -3.75
C MET A 1 7.51 11.28 -2.67
N HIS A 2 8.14 11.00 -1.52
CA HIS A 2 7.63 10.02 -0.54
C HIS A 2 6.24 10.33 0.04
N GLN A 3 5.88 11.61 0.18
CA GLN A 3 4.54 12.01 0.63
C GLN A 3 3.45 11.72 -0.40
N ARG A 4 3.73 11.91 -1.69
CA ARG A 4 2.74 11.67 -2.77
C ARG A 4 2.49 10.18 -2.97
N LEU A 5 3.55 9.37 -2.97
CA LEU A 5 3.43 7.92 -3.03
C LEU A 5 2.61 7.39 -1.84
N ARG A 6 2.87 7.88 -0.63
CA ARG A 6 2.05 7.54 0.56
C ARG A 6 0.58 7.88 0.39
N ARG A 7 0.25 9.08 -0.12
CA ARG A 7 -1.14 9.46 -0.39
C ARG A 7 -1.80 8.51 -1.38
N LEU A 8 -1.15 8.19 -2.50
CA LEU A 8 -1.70 7.28 -3.50
C LEU A 8 -1.92 5.86 -2.94
N ILE A 9 -1.01 5.36 -2.10
CA ILE A 9 -1.17 4.06 -1.42
C ILE A 9 -2.43 4.05 -0.54
N THR A 10 -2.70 5.14 0.18
CA THR A 10 -3.91 5.27 1.01
C THR A 10 -5.17 5.48 0.16
N GLU A 11 -5.14 6.38 -0.82
CA GLU A 11 -6.27 6.73 -1.68
C GLU A 11 -6.76 5.54 -2.53
N THR A 12 -5.83 4.72 -3.04
CA THR A 12 -6.17 3.49 -3.77
C THR A 12 -6.66 2.36 -2.88
N GLY A 13 -6.58 2.52 -1.55
CA GLY A 13 -6.87 1.46 -0.58
C GLY A 13 -5.90 0.28 -0.70
N ALA A 14 -4.67 0.53 -1.18
CA ALA A 14 -3.58 -0.45 -1.24
C ALA A 14 -3.00 -0.73 0.16
N PHE A 15 -3.30 0.10 1.14
CA PHE A 15 -2.95 -0.08 2.55
C PHE A 15 -4.14 0.21 3.46
N ALA A 16 -4.31 -0.59 4.51
CA ALA A 16 -5.23 -0.33 5.59
C ALA A 16 -4.61 -0.67 6.95
N HIS A 17 -5.02 0.08 7.98
CA HIS A 17 -4.62 -0.12 9.37
C HIS A 17 -5.87 -0.20 10.24
N SER A 18 -6.00 -1.29 11.00
CA SER A 18 -7.14 -1.58 11.87
C SER A 18 -6.65 -2.34 13.11
N PRO A 19 -6.14 -1.64 14.13
CA PRO A 19 -5.58 -2.27 15.32
C PRO A 19 -6.67 -2.84 16.25
N GLU A 20 -7.85 -2.22 16.32
CA GLU A 20 -8.96 -2.67 17.17
C GLU A 20 -9.68 -3.89 16.57
N LYS A 21 -9.67 -4.01 15.24
CA LYS A 21 -10.23 -5.15 14.51
C LYS A 21 -9.22 -5.67 13.47
N PRO A 22 -8.22 -6.46 13.88
CA PRO A 22 -7.17 -6.94 13.00
C PRO A 22 -7.70 -7.80 11.85
N PHE A 23 -6.96 -7.80 10.74
CA PHE A 23 -7.24 -8.65 9.60
C PHE A 23 -6.77 -10.07 9.90
N VAL A 24 -7.55 -11.07 9.46
CA VAL A 24 -7.12 -12.47 9.42
C VAL A 24 -6.52 -12.73 8.04
N LEU A 25 -5.22 -13.05 8.00
CA LEU A 25 -4.49 -13.31 6.77
C LEU A 25 -4.76 -14.74 6.28
N ALA A 26 -4.43 -15.02 5.01
CA ALA A 26 -4.59 -16.36 4.42
C ALA A 26 -3.82 -17.46 5.17
N SER A 27 -2.80 -17.10 5.95
CA SER A 27 -2.06 -18.03 6.84
C SER A 27 -2.77 -18.35 8.16
N GLY A 28 -3.94 -17.75 8.43
CA GLY A 28 -4.63 -17.81 9.72
C GLY A 28 -4.08 -16.84 10.78
N ARG A 29 -2.91 -16.22 10.55
CA ARG A 29 -2.35 -15.20 11.44
C ARG A 29 -3.15 -13.90 11.37
N THR A 30 -3.15 -13.15 12.47
CA THR A 30 -3.73 -11.81 12.53
C THR A 30 -2.67 -10.73 12.29
N SER A 31 -3.09 -9.61 11.72
CA SER A 31 -2.25 -8.42 11.54
C SER A 31 -3.10 -7.16 11.62
N PRO A 32 -2.65 -6.10 12.32
CA PRO A 32 -3.33 -4.81 12.30
C PRO A 32 -3.14 -4.10 10.94
N TYR A 33 -2.23 -4.58 10.10
CA TYR A 33 -1.91 -4.03 8.79
C TYR A 33 -2.38 -4.96 7.66
N TYR A 34 -2.95 -4.36 6.61
CA TYR A 34 -3.26 -5.01 5.35
C TYR A 34 -2.63 -4.26 4.19
N PHE A 35 -2.02 -4.99 3.25
CA PHE A 35 -1.40 -4.45 2.05
C PHE A 35 -1.87 -5.22 0.81
N ASP A 36 -2.35 -4.50 -0.20
CA ASP A 36 -2.62 -4.99 -1.54
C ASP A 36 -2.17 -3.98 -2.60
N MET A 37 -0.89 -4.08 -2.97
CA MET A 37 -0.25 -3.15 -3.92
C MET A 37 -0.72 -3.34 -5.37
N ARG A 38 -1.50 -4.40 -5.68
CA ARG A 38 -2.13 -4.54 -7.00
C ARG A 38 -3.08 -3.39 -7.29
N ARG A 39 -3.67 -2.80 -6.24
CA ARG A 39 -4.51 -1.60 -6.34
C ARG A 39 -3.72 -0.36 -6.73
N LEU A 40 -2.49 -0.22 -6.26
CA LEU A 40 -1.60 0.87 -6.68
C LEU A 40 -1.15 0.68 -8.13
N ASN A 41 -0.93 -0.57 -8.57
CA ASN A 41 -0.50 -0.87 -9.95
C ASN A 41 -1.50 -0.39 -11.02
N ALA A 42 -2.78 -0.21 -10.67
CA ALA A 42 -3.77 0.36 -11.58
C ALA A 42 -3.65 1.89 -11.75
N HIS A 43 -2.78 2.56 -10.97
CA HIS A 43 -2.58 4.01 -10.99
C HIS A 43 -1.22 4.36 -11.65
N PRO A 44 -1.20 4.97 -12.85
CA PRO A 44 0.04 5.26 -13.59
C PRO A 44 1.08 6.06 -12.81
N GLU A 45 0.64 7.14 -12.11
CA GLU A 45 1.52 7.94 -11.24
C GLU A 45 2.04 7.10 -10.06
N GLY A 46 1.22 6.18 -9.54
CA GLY A 46 1.59 5.35 -8.40
C GLY A 46 2.72 4.39 -8.75
N LEU A 47 2.61 3.74 -9.91
CA LEU A 47 3.67 2.91 -10.49
C LEU A 47 4.96 3.70 -10.73
N HIS A 48 4.85 4.87 -11.34
CA HIS A 48 6.00 5.72 -11.62
C HIS A 48 6.74 6.10 -10.33
N LEU A 49 6.02 6.61 -9.34
CA LEU A 49 6.62 7.02 -8.06
C LEU A 49 7.17 5.83 -7.25
N ALA A 50 6.54 4.65 -7.33
CA ALA A 50 7.06 3.44 -6.71
C ALA A 50 8.38 3.01 -7.37
N ALA A 51 8.46 3.04 -8.70
CA ALA A 51 9.68 2.73 -9.44
C ALA A 51 10.81 3.73 -9.13
N SER A 52 10.52 5.04 -9.11
CA SER A 52 11.48 6.07 -8.73
C SER A 52 12.03 5.86 -7.32
N ALA A 53 11.16 5.51 -6.36
CA ALA A 53 11.56 5.22 -4.99
C ALA A 53 12.46 3.98 -4.88
N ILE A 54 12.20 2.92 -5.66
CA ILE A 54 13.04 1.70 -5.67
C ILE A 54 14.41 1.96 -6.30
N LEU A 55 14.45 2.79 -7.35
CA LEU A 55 15.68 3.07 -8.09
C LEU A 55 16.51 4.22 -7.50
N GLU A 56 16.04 4.85 -6.41
CA GLU A 56 16.63 6.07 -5.82
C GLU A 56 16.82 7.20 -6.86
N ARG A 57 15.85 7.37 -7.75
CA ARG A 57 15.85 8.37 -8.82
C ARG A 57 14.82 9.46 -8.61
#